data_AF-A0A0A0R3W8-F1
#
_entry.id   AF-A0A0A0R3W8-F1
#
_cell.length_a   1.000
_cell.length_b   1.000
_cell.length_c   1.000
_cell.angle_alpha   90.00
_cell.angle_beta   90.00
_cell.angle_gamma   90.00
#
_symmetry.space_group_name_H-M   'P 1'
#
loop_
_entity.id
_entity.type
_entity.pdbx_description
1 polymer ?
#
loop_
_entity_poly.entity_id
_entity_poly.type
_entity_poly.pdbx_seq_one_letter_code
_entity_poly.pdbx_strand_id
1 'polypeptide(L)'
;RLNFLGKVEIQDGLYGVGFYEGEYEANDSSATNSDSIDHRYTYAGIGGTFGEVTYGKNDGALGVITDFTDIMSYHGNSAAYKIAAADRTDNMLSYKGEFQDLAVKASYRFADRSENAAGEFVDNEADGYSLSGIYAIGDSGFKLGAGYADQDEQNEYMLAASFRTEALYFAGTFTDGELAKKDGDYTGYEFATAYTLDKAAFTLTYNNAEFDSETA
;
A
#
# COMPACT_ATOMS: atom_id res chain seq x y z
N ARG A 1 14.95 4.93 10.16
CA ARG A 1 14.29 5.77 9.13
C ARG A 1 14.57 7.24 9.43
N LEU A 2 14.85 8.01 8.39
CA LEU A 2 14.91 9.48 8.44
C LEU A 2 13.98 10.02 7.35
N ASN A 3 13.10 10.96 7.70
CA ASN A 3 12.19 11.56 6.73
C ASN A 3 12.14 13.09 6.86
N PHE A 4 11.74 13.74 5.77
CA PHE A 4 11.54 15.18 5.68
C PHE A 4 10.22 15.46 4.96
N LEU A 5 9.33 16.20 5.61
CA LEU A 5 8.05 16.64 5.06
C LEU A 5 8.03 18.17 4.95
N GLY A 6 7.94 18.67 3.72
CA GLY A 6 7.68 20.07 3.43
C GLY A 6 6.23 20.26 2.98
N LYS A 7 5.51 21.21 3.58
CA LYS A 7 4.16 21.61 3.17
C LYS A 7 4.09 23.12 3.07
N VAL A 8 3.58 23.63 1.95
CA VAL A 8 3.45 25.07 1.69
C VAL A 8 2.02 25.37 1.29
N GLU A 9 1.38 26.25 2.03
CA GLU A 9 0.07 26.80 1.64
C GLU A 9 0.25 27.74 0.43
N ILE A 10 -0.57 27.54 -0.59
CA ILE A 10 -0.56 28.37 -1.80
C ILE A 10 -1.66 29.43 -1.68
N GLN A 11 -2.86 28.99 -1.29
CA GLN A 11 -4.02 29.80 -0.96
C GLN A 11 -4.99 28.97 -0.11
N ASP A 12 -6.11 29.58 0.33
CA ASP A 12 -7.10 28.88 1.14
C ASP A 12 -7.61 27.60 0.44
N GLY A 13 -7.48 26.47 1.15
CA GLY A 13 -7.85 25.15 0.64
C GLY A 13 -6.93 24.55 -0.44
N LEU A 14 -5.74 25.12 -0.71
CA LEU A 14 -4.77 24.59 -1.69
C LEU A 14 -3.32 24.65 -1.17
N TYR A 15 -2.60 23.53 -1.23
CA TYR A 15 -1.23 23.41 -0.76
C TYR A 15 -0.35 22.56 -1.68
N GLY A 16 0.96 22.83 -1.66
CA GLY A 16 1.99 21.95 -2.20
C GLY A 16 2.62 21.10 -1.09
N VAL A 17 3.06 19.89 -1.43
CA VAL A 17 3.74 18.96 -0.52
C VAL A 17 4.96 18.33 -1.19
N GLY A 18 6.02 18.09 -0.42
CA GLY A 18 7.17 17.29 -0.81
C GLY A 18 7.60 16.40 0.34
N PHE A 19 7.92 15.15 0.04
CA PHE A 19 8.30 14.17 1.06
C PHE A 19 9.45 13.29 0.60
N TYR A 20 10.35 13.03 1.54
CA TYR A 20 11.44 12.06 1.41
C TYR A 20 11.48 11.16 2.64
N GLU A 21 11.70 9.87 2.45
CA GLU A 21 12.08 8.95 3.53
C GLU A 21 13.19 8.00 3.07
N GLY A 22 14.22 7.86 3.90
CA GLY A 22 15.27 6.85 3.78
C GLY A 22 15.28 5.88 4.97
N GLU A 23 15.41 4.60 4.68
CA GLU A 23 15.68 3.54 5.67
C GLU A 23 17.15 3.13 5.56
N TYR A 24 17.78 2.95 6.73
CA TYR A 24 19.21 2.67 6.84
C TYR A 24 19.34 1.38 7.62
N GLU A 25 20.05 0.41 7.05
CA GLU A 25 20.33 -0.86 7.69
C GLU A 25 21.85 -1.07 7.75
N ALA A 26 22.29 -1.71 8.84
CA ALA A 26 23.67 -2.11 9.03
C ALA A 26 23.72 -3.64 9.11
N ASN A 27 24.55 -4.26 8.27
CA ASN A 27 24.78 -5.70 8.29
C ASN A 27 26.27 -5.99 8.42
N ASP A 28 26.75 -6.09 9.66
CA ASP A 28 28.15 -6.33 10.00
C ASP A 28 28.60 -7.78 9.73
N SER A 29 27.68 -8.68 9.34
CA SER A 29 27.96 -10.11 9.17
C SER A 29 28.38 -10.52 7.76
N SER A 30 28.27 -9.62 6.77
CA SER A 30 28.75 -9.85 5.41
C SER A 30 30.25 -9.56 5.31
N ALA A 31 30.98 -10.40 4.56
CA ALA A 31 32.43 -10.23 4.31
C ALA A 31 32.79 -8.88 3.65
N THR A 32 31.79 -8.18 3.12
CA THR A 32 31.80 -6.78 2.75
C THR A 32 30.86 -6.05 3.70
N ASN A 33 31.37 -5.16 4.57
CA ASN A 33 30.52 -4.24 5.33
C ASN A 33 29.64 -3.47 4.33
N SER A 34 28.36 -3.84 4.25
CA SER A 34 27.43 -3.20 3.32
C SER A 34 26.42 -2.40 4.13
N ASP A 35 26.71 -1.11 4.29
CA ASP A 35 25.69 -0.14 4.65
C ASP A 35 24.71 -0.06 3.48
N SER A 36 23.41 -0.22 3.74
CA SER A 36 22.38 -0.07 2.72
C SER A 36 21.47 1.11 3.06
N ILE A 37 20.99 1.78 2.01
CA ILE A 37 19.95 2.79 2.10
C ILE A 37 18.84 2.44 1.12
N ASP A 38 17.61 2.30 1.62
CA ASP A 38 16.41 2.26 0.79
C ASP A 38 15.75 3.64 0.80
N HIS A 39 15.63 4.24 -0.38
CA HIS A 39 14.83 5.44 -0.60
C HIS A 39 13.36 5.02 -0.74
N ARG A 40 12.69 4.90 0.41
CA ARG A 40 11.33 4.39 0.53
C ARG A 40 10.31 5.30 -0.16
N TYR A 41 10.45 6.61 0.00
CA TYR A 41 9.57 7.61 -0.59
C TYR A 41 10.36 8.77 -1.17
N THR A 42 9.98 9.19 -2.38
CA THR A 42 10.53 10.35 -3.10
C THR A 42 9.43 10.96 -3.97
N TYR A 43 8.63 11.86 -3.40
CA TYR A 43 7.50 12.43 -4.15
C TYR A 43 7.28 13.91 -3.86
N ALA A 44 6.58 14.54 -4.80
CA ALA A 44 5.99 15.86 -4.65
C ALA A 44 4.53 15.82 -5.11
N GLY A 45 3.72 16.76 -4.62
CA GLY A 45 2.30 16.78 -4.95
C GLY A 45 1.62 18.10 -4.66
N ILE A 46 0.35 18.13 -5.03
CA ILE A 46 -0.59 19.22 -4.78
C ILE A 46 -1.85 18.64 -4.15
N GLY A 47 -2.37 19.31 -3.14
CA GLY A 47 -3.59 18.89 -2.48
C GLY A 47 -4.47 20.06 -2.06
N GLY A 48 -5.71 19.73 -1.75
CA GLY A 48 -6.73 20.69 -1.36
C GLY A 48 -8.03 20.01 -0.96
N THR A 49 -9.15 20.72 -1.09
CA THR A 49 -10.49 20.21 -0.77
C THR A 49 -10.91 19.00 -1.61
N PHE A 50 -10.29 18.81 -2.76
CA PHE A 50 -10.54 17.69 -3.67
C PHE A 50 -9.73 16.43 -3.32
N GLY A 51 -8.85 16.47 -2.32
CA GLY A 51 -7.86 15.43 -2.05
C GLY A 51 -6.43 15.87 -2.40
N GLU A 52 -5.52 14.91 -2.55
CA GLU A 52 -4.10 15.13 -2.84
C GLU A 52 -3.64 14.21 -3.98
N VAL A 53 -2.91 14.78 -4.95
CA VAL A 53 -2.26 14.04 -6.04
C VAL A 53 -0.76 14.22 -5.94
N THR A 54 -0.01 13.12 -6.06
CA THR A 54 1.46 13.10 -6.03
C THR A 54 2.04 12.37 -7.24
N TYR A 55 3.26 12.74 -7.64
CA TYR A 55 4.09 11.95 -8.55
C TYR A 55 5.44 11.62 -7.89
N GLY A 56 5.96 10.43 -8.16
CA GLY A 56 7.20 9.89 -7.58
C GLY A 56 6.93 8.61 -6.80
N LYS A 57 7.94 8.09 -6.09
CA LYS A 57 7.78 6.86 -5.30
C LYS A 57 6.88 7.12 -4.09
N ASN A 58 5.65 6.60 -4.14
CA ASN A 58 4.64 6.77 -3.09
C ASN A 58 3.71 5.54 -3.04
N ASP A 59 2.84 5.47 -2.04
CA ASP A 59 1.90 4.36 -1.90
C ASP A 59 0.83 4.38 -3.01
N GLY A 60 0.45 3.19 -3.48
CA GLY A 60 -0.74 2.88 -4.25
C GLY A 60 -1.98 2.79 -3.37
N ALA A 61 -3.02 2.10 -3.84
CA ALA A 61 -4.33 2.12 -3.21
C ALA A 61 -4.58 0.99 -2.20
N LEU A 62 -3.86 -0.14 -2.22
CA LEU A 62 -4.27 -1.31 -1.43
C LEU A 62 -3.66 -1.37 -0.03
N GLY A 63 -2.63 -0.57 0.27
CA GLY A 63 -2.06 -0.49 1.63
C GLY A 63 -3.12 -0.21 2.71
N VAL A 64 -4.05 0.71 2.45
CA VAL A 64 -5.13 1.05 3.41
C VAL A 64 -6.16 -0.07 3.60
N ILE A 65 -6.21 -1.05 2.69
CA ILE A 65 -7.04 -2.24 2.85
C ILE A 65 -6.29 -3.28 3.69
N THR A 66 -4.99 -3.50 3.44
CA THR A 66 -4.16 -4.39 4.27
C THR A 66 -3.99 -3.89 5.71
N ASP A 67 -4.05 -2.57 5.93
CA ASP A 67 -4.01 -1.94 7.25
C ASP A 67 -5.16 -2.40 8.19
N PHE A 68 -6.21 -3.04 7.66
CA PHE A 68 -7.26 -3.64 8.50
C PHE A 68 -6.68 -4.77 9.36
N THR A 69 -5.75 -5.57 8.85
CA THR A 69 -5.19 -6.72 9.56
C THR A 69 -3.72 -6.56 9.94
N ASP A 70 -3.00 -5.63 9.31
CA ASP A 70 -1.62 -5.27 9.65
C ASP A 70 -1.54 -4.38 10.91
N ILE A 71 -1.86 -4.96 12.06
CA ILE A 71 -1.93 -4.24 13.34
C ILE A 71 -0.80 -4.56 14.32
N MET A 72 0.06 -5.52 13.99
CA MET A 72 1.12 -5.97 14.90
C MET A 72 2.35 -5.07 14.79
N SER A 73 3.21 -5.09 15.81
CA SER A 73 4.43 -4.27 15.82
C SER A 73 5.58 -4.82 14.98
N TYR A 74 5.52 -6.07 14.51
CA TYR A 74 6.63 -6.72 13.77
C TYR A 74 6.17 -7.87 12.86
N HIS A 75 5.33 -8.77 13.38
CA HIS A 75 4.77 -9.89 12.61
C HIS A 75 3.49 -9.45 11.88
N GLY A 76 2.71 -10.39 11.32
CA GLY A 76 1.47 -10.09 10.62
C GLY A 76 1.71 -9.74 9.15
N ASN A 77 0.62 -9.38 8.45
CA ASN A 77 0.64 -8.96 7.04
C ASN A 77 1.42 -9.93 6.13
N SER A 78 1.28 -11.24 6.39
CA SER A 78 1.99 -12.30 5.67
C SER A 78 1.11 -13.04 4.68
N ALA A 79 -0.18 -12.68 4.56
CA ALA A 79 -1.15 -13.27 3.63
C ALA A 79 -2.03 -12.21 2.96
N ALA A 80 -1.49 -11.01 2.74
CA ALA A 80 -2.12 -9.93 1.98
C ALA A 80 -1.08 -9.26 1.05
N TYR A 81 -0.55 -10.06 0.11
CA TYR A 81 0.39 -9.60 -0.91
C TYR A 81 -0.19 -8.39 -1.66
N LYS A 82 0.68 -7.52 -2.18
CA LYS A 82 0.28 -6.38 -3.01
C LYS A 82 1.22 -6.27 -4.21
N ILE A 83 0.67 -6.18 -5.42
CA ILE A 83 1.42 -5.90 -6.65
C ILE A 83 1.99 -4.47 -6.61
N ALA A 84 3.00 -4.18 -7.41
CA ALA A 84 3.78 -2.94 -7.25
C ALA A 84 2.94 -1.64 -7.37
N ALA A 85 2.00 -1.56 -8.33
CA ALA A 85 1.09 -0.41 -8.50
C ALA A 85 0.10 -0.24 -7.33
N ALA A 86 -0.19 -1.32 -6.59
CA ALA A 86 -1.03 -1.34 -5.39
C ALA A 86 -0.27 -1.04 -4.09
N ASP A 87 1.00 -1.43 -4.03
CA ASP A 87 1.90 -1.26 -2.88
C ASP A 87 2.60 0.11 -2.90
N ARG A 88 3.90 0.16 -3.22
CA ARG A 88 4.69 1.38 -3.28
C ARG A 88 5.75 1.26 -4.36
N THR A 89 5.59 2.05 -5.40
CA THR A 89 6.49 2.06 -6.56
C THR A 89 6.65 3.48 -7.09
N ASP A 90 7.67 3.68 -7.93
CA ASP A 90 7.92 4.95 -8.61
C ASP A 90 7.26 5.01 -9.99
N ASN A 91 7.56 6.07 -10.74
CA ASN A 91 6.93 6.37 -12.03
C ASN A 91 5.39 6.30 -11.98
N MET A 92 4.82 6.73 -10.85
CA MET A 92 3.41 6.56 -10.52
C MET A 92 2.78 7.89 -10.08
N LEU A 93 1.55 8.12 -10.56
CA LEU A 93 0.62 9.10 -10.01
C LEU A 93 -0.20 8.43 -8.91
N SER A 94 -0.24 9.02 -7.72
CA SER A 94 -1.10 8.57 -6.62
C SER A 94 -2.08 9.66 -6.23
N TYR A 95 -3.32 9.27 -5.94
CA TYR A 95 -4.40 10.12 -5.44
C TYR A 95 -4.94 9.57 -4.13
N LYS A 96 -5.27 10.46 -3.19
CA LYS A 96 -6.07 10.16 -2.00
C LYS A 96 -7.08 11.28 -1.73
N GLY A 97 -8.28 10.91 -1.30
CA GLY A 97 -9.33 11.85 -0.92
C GLY A 97 -10.26 11.26 0.14
N GLU A 98 -10.85 12.13 0.95
CA GLU A 98 -11.81 11.76 1.98
C GLU A 98 -13.06 12.65 1.84
N PHE A 99 -14.21 12.01 1.71
CA PHE A 99 -15.50 12.64 1.43
C PHE A 99 -16.54 12.10 2.41
N GLN A 100 -16.68 12.81 3.54
CA GLN A 100 -17.52 12.35 4.66
C GLN A 100 -17.06 10.95 5.11
N ASP A 101 -17.96 9.97 5.10
CA ASP A 101 -17.69 8.60 5.54
C ASP A 101 -16.92 7.75 4.51
N LEU A 102 -16.64 8.29 3.31
CA LEU A 102 -15.95 7.59 2.23
C LEU A 102 -14.53 8.11 2.03
N ALA A 103 -13.54 7.27 2.28
CA ALA A 103 -12.15 7.50 1.86
C ALA A 103 -11.86 6.73 0.57
N VAL A 104 -11.14 7.35 -0.36
CA VAL A 104 -10.75 6.75 -1.64
C VAL A 104 -9.27 6.95 -1.91
N LYS A 105 -8.62 5.95 -2.51
CA LYS A 105 -7.27 6.08 -3.09
C LYS A 105 -7.27 5.51 -4.51
N ALA A 106 -6.47 6.09 -5.38
CA ALA A 106 -6.23 5.56 -6.71
C ALA A 106 -4.77 5.79 -7.11
N SER A 107 -4.23 4.95 -7.99
CA SER A 107 -2.93 5.18 -8.61
C SER A 107 -2.90 4.74 -10.06
N TYR A 108 -1.98 5.34 -10.83
CA TYR A 108 -1.62 4.92 -12.18
C TYR A 108 -0.10 4.99 -12.35
N ARG A 109 0.51 3.85 -12.64
CA ARG A 109 1.93 3.69 -12.91
C ARG A 109 2.16 3.65 -14.42
N PHE A 110 3.13 4.41 -14.90
CA PHE A 110 3.55 4.37 -16.30
C PHE A 110 4.59 3.25 -16.50
N ALA A 111 4.61 2.64 -17.70
CA ALA A 111 5.69 1.76 -18.10
C ALA A 111 7.01 2.55 -18.19
N ASP A 112 8.12 1.89 -17.82
CA ASP A 112 9.43 2.51 -17.74
C ASP A 112 10.11 2.47 -19.10
N ARG A 113 10.41 3.65 -19.64
CA ARG A 113 11.12 3.78 -20.93
C ARG A 113 12.55 3.23 -20.82
N SER A 114 12.94 2.44 -21.82
CA SER A 114 14.33 2.03 -22.07
C SER A 114 14.71 2.27 -23.54
N GLU A 115 15.96 1.96 -23.89
CA GLU A 115 16.48 2.06 -25.26
C GLU A 115 16.94 0.67 -25.70
N ASN A 116 16.44 0.21 -26.86
CA ASN A 116 16.82 -1.09 -27.41
C ASN A 116 18.20 -1.02 -28.11
N ALA A 117 18.73 -2.17 -28.56
CA ALA A 117 20.03 -2.23 -29.23
C ALA A 117 20.10 -1.44 -30.55
N ALA A 118 18.95 -1.06 -31.13
CA ALA A 118 18.86 -0.25 -32.34
C ALA A 118 18.74 1.27 -32.06
N GLY A 119 18.73 1.68 -30.79
CA GLY A 119 18.59 3.08 -30.38
C GLY A 119 17.15 3.60 -30.38
N GLU A 120 16.16 2.71 -30.41
CA GLU A 120 14.74 3.06 -30.39
C GLU A 120 14.21 3.05 -28.96
N PHE A 121 13.32 3.99 -28.64
CA PHE A 121 12.62 3.97 -27.36
C PHE A 121 11.60 2.84 -27.34
N VAL A 122 11.71 2.01 -26.30
CA VAL A 122 10.75 0.97 -25.92
C VAL A 122 10.41 1.16 -24.45
N ASP A 123 9.46 0.40 -23.92
CA ASP A 123 9.18 0.35 -22.48
C ASP A 123 9.13 -1.10 -21.99
N ASN A 124 8.98 -1.28 -20.68
CA ASN A 124 8.95 -2.59 -20.03
C ASN A 124 7.53 -3.16 -19.85
N GLU A 125 6.51 -2.55 -20.48
CA GLU A 125 5.10 -2.97 -20.39
C GLU A 125 4.55 -3.07 -18.94
N ALA A 126 5.22 -2.43 -17.98
CA ALA A 126 4.89 -2.53 -16.56
C ALA A 126 3.98 -1.40 -16.07
N ASP A 127 3.17 -0.82 -16.96
CA ASP A 127 2.10 0.09 -16.56
C ASP A 127 1.01 -0.66 -15.80
N GLY A 128 0.31 0.07 -14.93
CA GLY A 128 -0.70 -0.53 -14.06
C GLY A 128 -1.46 0.51 -13.25
N TYR A 129 -2.49 0.06 -12.56
CA TYR A 129 -3.33 0.93 -11.75
C TYR A 129 -3.82 0.23 -10.50
N SER A 130 -4.22 1.03 -9.51
CA SER A 130 -4.95 0.52 -8.35
C SER A 130 -6.03 1.49 -7.90
N LEU A 131 -7.08 0.96 -7.27
CA LEU A 131 -8.20 1.72 -6.72
C LEU A 131 -8.65 1.08 -5.42
N SER A 132 -8.97 1.88 -4.41
CA SER A 132 -9.60 1.41 -3.19
C SER A 132 -10.58 2.42 -2.61
N GLY A 133 -11.52 1.89 -1.82
CA GLY A 133 -12.49 2.66 -1.08
C GLY A 133 -12.69 2.06 0.32
N ILE A 134 -12.82 2.93 1.32
CA ILE A 134 -13.18 2.56 2.69
C ILE A 134 -14.39 3.37 3.10
N TYR A 135 -15.46 2.70 3.51
CA TYR A 135 -16.67 3.31 4.02
C TYR A 135 -16.80 3.07 5.53
N ALA A 136 -16.89 4.15 6.31
CA ALA A 136 -17.21 4.10 7.73
C ALA A 136 -18.73 4.13 7.93
N ILE A 137 -19.28 3.18 8.68
CA ILE A 137 -20.73 3.12 8.89
C ILE A 137 -21.10 4.03 10.07
N GLY A 138 -21.13 5.35 9.82
CA GLY A 138 -21.36 6.38 10.82
C GLY A 138 -20.55 6.15 12.10
N ASP A 139 -21.20 6.30 13.25
CA ASP A 139 -20.57 6.11 14.58
C ASP A 139 -20.60 4.65 15.09
N SER A 140 -20.93 3.68 14.23
CA SER A 140 -21.12 2.28 14.67
C SER A 140 -19.83 1.55 15.06
N GLY A 141 -18.67 2.11 14.70
CA GLY A 141 -17.37 1.46 14.85
C GLY A 141 -17.04 0.46 13.72
N PHE A 142 -17.96 0.22 12.77
CA PHE A 142 -17.72 -0.62 11.60
C PHE A 142 -17.09 0.16 10.44
N LYS A 143 -16.12 -0.47 9.75
CA LYS A 143 -15.61 -0.02 8.46
C LYS A 143 -15.61 -1.18 7.47
N LEU A 144 -15.93 -0.89 6.21
CA LEU A 144 -15.84 -1.82 5.08
C LEU A 144 -14.84 -1.24 4.07
N GLY A 145 -13.93 -2.07 3.60
CA GLY A 145 -12.92 -1.72 2.62
C GLY A 145 -12.98 -2.66 1.42
N ALA A 146 -12.75 -2.12 0.23
CA ALA A 146 -12.51 -2.92 -0.97
C ALA A 146 -11.49 -2.22 -1.86
N GLY A 147 -10.74 -2.99 -2.63
CA GLY A 147 -9.84 -2.45 -3.64
C GLY A 147 -9.50 -3.47 -4.71
N TYR A 148 -8.95 -2.97 -5.81
CA TYR A 148 -8.48 -3.76 -6.95
C TYR A 148 -7.22 -3.12 -7.53
N ALA A 149 -6.35 -3.95 -8.11
CA ALA A 149 -5.20 -3.51 -8.87
C ALA A 149 -4.87 -4.47 -10.02
N ASP A 150 -4.22 -3.92 -11.03
CA ASP A 150 -3.80 -4.62 -12.24
C ASP A 150 -2.49 -4.00 -12.76
N GLN A 151 -1.53 -4.84 -13.13
CA GLN A 151 -0.24 -4.43 -13.67
C GLN A 151 0.41 -5.58 -14.43
N ASP A 152 0.69 -5.39 -15.72
CA ASP A 152 1.28 -6.43 -16.60
C ASP A 152 0.49 -7.77 -16.52
N GLU A 153 1.15 -8.88 -16.15
CA GLU A 153 0.55 -10.20 -16.00
C GLU A 153 -0.05 -10.46 -14.61
N GLN A 154 -0.18 -9.41 -13.77
CA GLN A 154 -0.64 -9.52 -12.38
C GLN A 154 -1.91 -8.72 -12.13
N ASN A 155 -2.82 -9.28 -11.32
CA ASN A 155 -4.02 -8.59 -10.86
C ASN A 155 -4.48 -9.12 -9.51
N GLU A 156 -5.16 -8.29 -8.72
CA GLU A 156 -5.70 -8.71 -7.41
C GLU A 156 -6.87 -7.82 -6.97
N TYR A 157 -7.79 -8.40 -6.20
CA TYR A 157 -8.77 -7.65 -5.40
C TYR A 157 -8.63 -7.98 -3.92
N MET A 158 -9.00 -7.00 -3.10
CA MET A 158 -9.07 -7.15 -1.65
C MET A 158 -10.43 -6.73 -1.12
N LEU A 159 -10.92 -7.46 -0.12
CA LEU A 159 -12.09 -7.12 0.68
C LEU A 159 -11.71 -7.13 2.15
N ALA A 160 -12.11 -6.11 2.90
CA ALA A 160 -11.83 -6.02 4.31
C ALA A 160 -13.03 -5.49 5.10
N ALA A 161 -13.15 -5.94 6.35
CA ALA A 161 -14.12 -5.43 7.29
C ALA A 161 -13.49 -5.34 8.68
N SER A 162 -13.81 -4.29 9.42
CA SER A 162 -13.38 -4.15 10.80
C SER A 162 -14.49 -3.62 11.70
N PHE A 163 -14.36 -3.91 12.99
CA PHE A 163 -15.17 -3.38 14.07
C PHE A 163 -14.28 -2.92 15.20
N ARG A 164 -14.48 -1.68 15.66
CA ARG A 164 -13.71 -1.07 16.74
C ARG A 164 -14.62 -0.52 17.83
N THR A 165 -14.27 -0.81 19.07
CA THR A 165 -14.78 -0.14 20.28
C THR A 165 -13.67 0.65 20.96
N GLU A 166 -13.92 1.21 22.15
CA GLU A 166 -12.90 1.91 22.93
C GLU A 166 -11.69 1.03 23.28
N ALA A 167 -11.91 -0.26 23.56
CA ALA A 167 -10.88 -1.17 24.05
C ALA A 167 -10.55 -2.32 23.09
N LEU A 168 -11.48 -2.68 22.19
CA LEU A 168 -11.36 -3.85 21.32
C LEU A 168 -11.33 -3.48 19.85
N TYR A 169 -10.57 -4.26 19.09
CA TYR A 169 -10.53 -4.20 17.62
C TYR A 169 -10.64 -5.62 17.06
N PHE A 170 -11.40 -5.77 15.98
CA PHE A 170 -11.49 -6.98 15.18
C PHE A 170 -11.48 -6.61 13.70
N ALA A 171 -10.78 -7.40 12.90
CA ALA A 171 -10.74 -7.22 11.46
C ALA A 171 -10.52 -8.52 10.72
N GLY A 172 -10.97 -8.54 9.47
CA GLY A 172 -10.60 -9.57 8.50
C GLY A 172 -10.32 -8.93 7.15
N THR A 173 -9.35 -9.51 6.44
CA THR A 173 -8.94 -9.13 5.08
C THR A 173 -8.91 -10.40 4.23
N PHE A 174 -9.48 -10.32 3.03
CA PHE A 174 -9.43 -11.34 2.00
C PHE A 174 -8.75 -10.75 0.76
N THR A 175 -7.81 -11.48 0.18
CA THR A 175 -7.08 -11.11 -1.03
C THR A 175 -7.17 -12.27 -2.01
N ASP A 176 -7.40 -11.98 -3.29
CA ASP A 176 -7.47 -12.99 -4.33
C ASP A 176 -7.06 -12.38 -5.67
N GLY A 177 -6.31 -13.14 -6.47
CA GLY A 177 -5.73 -12.64 -7.71
C GLY A 177 -4.75 -13.60 -8.38
N GLU A 178 -4.05 -13.07 -9.38
CA GLU A 178 -3.02 -13.76 -10.15
C GLU A 178 -1.71 -12.98 -10.06
N LEU A 179 -0.61 -13.64 -9.68
CA LEU A 179 0.73 -13.06 -9.58
C LEU A 179 1.61 -13.36 -10.81
N ALA A 180 1.09 -14.12 -11.76
CA ALA A 180 1.70 -14.42 -13.04
C ALA A 180 0.63 -14.92 -14.02
N LYS A 181 0.89 -14.82 -15.33
CA LYS A 181 -0.05 -15.24 -16.39
C LYS A 181 -0.41 -16.72 -16.39
N LYS A 182 0.42 -17.57 -15.81
CA LYS A 182 0.22 -19.02 -15.78
C LYS A 182 0.53 -19.55 -14.39
N ASP A 183 -0.41 -20.34 -13.86
CA ASP A 183 -0.32 -21.02 -12.56
C ASP A 183 0.07 -20.03 -11.43
N GLY A 184 -0.46 -18.81 -11.54
CA GLY A 184 -0.13 -17.66 -10.72
C GLY A 184 -1.16 -17.35 -9.64
N ASP A 185 -2.16 -18.22 -9.43
CA ASP A 185 -3.26 -17.99 -8.49
C ASP A 185 -2.72 -17.75 -7.07
N TYR A 186 -3.24 -16.71 -6.44
CA TYR A 186 -2.96 -16.33 -5.07
C TYR A 186 -4.27 -16.08 -4.33
N THR A 187 -4.44 -16.72 -3.18
CA THR A 187 -5.56 -16.45 -2.27
C THR A 187 -5.04 -16.29 -0.85
N GLY A 188 -5.38 -15.18 -0.21
CA GLY A 188 -4.94 -14.82 1.14
C GLY A 188 -6.10 -14.49 2.07
N TYR A 189 -6.03 -14.98 3.30
CA TYR A 189 -6.99 -14.67 4.37
C TYR A 189 -6.24 -14.23 5.62
N GLU A 190 -6.62 -13.09 6.15
CA GLU A 190 -6.13 -12.59 7.43
C GLU A 190 -7.27 -12.29 8.40
N PHE A 191 -7.04 -12.62 9.66
CA PHE A 191 -7.85 -12.19 10.79
C PHE A 191 -6.97 -11.50 11.81
N ALA A 192 -7.45 -10.41 12.40
CA ALA A 192 -6.73 -9.64 13.40
C ALA A 192 -7.64 -9.24 14.56
N THR A 193 -7.08 -9.24 15.77
CA THR A 193 -7.74 -8.67 16.95
C THR A 193 -6.76 -7.93 17.85
N ALA A 194 -7.23 -6.84 18.46
CA ALA A 194 -6.47 -6.10 19.46
C ALA A 194 -7.29 -5.83 20.72
N TYR A 195 -6.58 -5.77 21.85
CA TYR A 195 -7.09 -5.28 23.13
C TYR A 195 -6.13 -4.25 23.72
N THR A 196 -6.67 -3.08 24.08
CA THR A 196 -5.88 -2.01 24.73
C THR A 196 -6.21 -1.96 26.22
N LEU A 197 -5.18 -2.07 27.06
CA LEU A 197 -5.24 -1.94 28.51
C LEU A 197 -4.26 -0.84 28.95
N ASP A 198 -4.79 0.31 29.35
CA ASP A 198 -4.02 1.51 29.66
C ASP A 198 -3.05 1.91 28.55
N LYS A 199 -1.76 1.62 28.73
CA LYS A 199 -0.68 1.92 27.79
C LYS A 199 -0.21 0.69 27.01
N ALA A 200 -0.72 -0.49 27.33
CA ALA A 200 -0.37 -1.74 26.68
C ALA A 200 -1.40 -2.09 25.60
N ALA A 201 -0.92 -2.44 24.40
CA ALA A 201 -1.74 -2.99 23.34
C ALA A 201 -1.33 -4.45 23.11
N PHE A 202 -2.31 -5.35 23.12
CA PHE A 202 -2.13 -6.77 22.82
C PHE A 202 -2.77 -7.06 21.48
N THR A 203 -2.02 -7.67 20.56
CA THR A 203 -2.49 -7.98 19.21
C THR A 203 -2.30 -9.46 18.89
N LEU A 204 -3.25 -10.05 18.17
CA LEU A 204 -3.15 -11.40 17.63
C LEU A 204 -3.61 -11.39 16.17
N THR A 205 -2.89 -12.09 15.31
CA THR A 205 -3.28 -12.31 13.92
C THR A 205 -3.24 -13.80 13.55
N TYR A 206 -4.08 -14.18 12.59
CA TYR A 206 -4.00 -15.43 11.85
C TYR A 206 -3.88 -15.08 10.37
N ASN A 207 -2.86 -15.61 9.69
CA ASN A 207 -2.57 -15.34 8.29
C ASN A 207 -2.42 -16.68 7.55
N ASN A 208 -3.13 -16.85 6.45
CA ASN A 208 -3.03 -18.04 5.59
C ASN A 208 -3.07 -17.60 4.12
N ALA A 209 -2.04 -17.98 3.36
CA ALA A 209 -1.96 -17.76 1.93
C ALA A 209 -1.81 -19.10 1.22
N GLU A 210 -2.55 -19.25 0.12
CA GLU A 210 -2.50 -20.37 -0.80
C GLU A 210 -1.94 -19.85 -2.14
N PHE A 211 -1.01 -20.63 -2.71
CA PHE A 211 -0.40 -20.40 -4.02
C PHE A 211 -0.61 -21.67 -4.83
N ASP A 212 -0.76 -21.56 -6.15
CA ASP A 212 -0.73 -22.76 -6.99
C ASP A 212 0.65 -23.43 -6.94
N SER A 213 0.68 -24.74 -7.15
CA SER A 213 1.83 -25.61 -6.84
C SER A 213 3.12 -25.34 -7.63
N GLU A 214 3.11 -24.43 -8.60
CA GLU A 214 4.29 -23.97 -9.35
C GLU A 214 4.80 -22.57 -8.95
N THR A 215 4.16 -21.85 -8.02
CA THR A 215 4.55 -20.49 -7.58
C THR A 215 5.27 -20.40 -6.22
N ALA A 216 5.89 -21.49 -5.75
CA ALA A 216 6.67 -21.53 -4.50
C ALA A 216 8.12 -21.02 -4.62
#